data_AF-A0A5B1B4B3-F1
#
_entry.id   AF-A0A5B1B4B3-F1
#
_cell.length_a   1.000
_cell.length_b   1.000
_cell.length_c   1.000
_cell.angle_alpha   90.00
_cell.angle_beta   90.00
_cell.angle_gamma   90.00
#
_symmetry.space_group_name_H-M   'P 1'
#
loop_
_entity.id
_entity.type
_entity.pdbx_description
1 polymer ?
#
loop_
_entity_poly.entity_id
_entity_poly.type
_entity_poly.pdbx_seq_one_letter_code
_entity_poly.pdbx_strand_id
1 'polypeptide(L)'
;MKLNLGFFVLLMMMFFSCQKEELSDSDIQIDTVTSIEDQNEVNFTNLIYKGITYSKSEVEANKALSDLVANSEFTFINKIELDNSEIKTDLYVYDSEEEHLANDAILTEQFEKEFKSYEKAQQLSKESKARQGRIAIELYDRADQRYRIYRQVFYINTNKSRSFNIGNLRGANRRANSYALRSTRLGRFTTSITFYDGFNRRGRALGSGSARNNQLIKRNFAKNAKNKAISFGVFLF
;
A
#
# COMPACT_ATOMS: atom_id res chain seq x y z
N MET A 1 -26.47 3.94 59.66
CA MET A 1 -27.59 4.76 59.13
C MET A 1 -27.06 5.55 57.94
N LYS A 2 -27.47 5.15 56.73
CA LYS A 2 -28.31 5.91 55.76
C LYS A 2 -27.55 7.02 54.99
N LEU A 3 -27.32 6.75 53.71
CA LEU A 3 -27.09 7.74 52.64
C LEU A 3 -28.33 8.63 52.46
N ASN A 4 -28.10 9.90 52.10
CA ASN A 4 -28.99 10.77 51.31
C ASN A 4 -28.04 11.63 50.45
N LEU A 5 -27.96 11.51 49.12
CA LEU A 5 -28.99 11.71 48.09
C LEU A 5 -29.60 13.11 48.14
N GLY A 6 -28.89 14.07 47.55
CA GLY A 6 -29.33 15.46 47.40
C GLY A 6 -28.55 16.22 46.32
N PHE A 7 -28.10 15.52 45.28
CA PHE A 7 -27.30 16.09 44.16
C PHE A 7 -28.12 16.39 42.91
N PHE A 8 -29.45 16.47 42.98
CA PHE A 8 -30.25 16.81 41.81
C PHE A 8 -31.39 17.72 42.25
N VAL A 9 -31.71 18.71 41.40
CA VAL A 9 -32.83 19.66 41.49
C VAL A 9 -32.48 21.10 41.98
N LEU A 10 -31.40 21.70 41.45
CA LEU A 10 -31.23 23.16 41.41
C LEU A 10 -30.18 23.52 40.33
N LEU A 11 -30.33 23.06 39.08
CA LEU A 11 -31.24 23.60 38.07
C LEU A 11 -31.24 25.14 38.02
N MET A 12 -30.66 25.65 36.92
CA MET A 12 -31.14 26.81 36.15
C MET A 12 -31.31 28.14 36.90
N MET A 13 -30.26 28.97 36.89
CA MET A 13 -30.26 30.44 36.85
C MET A 13 -28.79 30.83 37.06
N MET A 14 -28.03 31.47 36.18
CA MET A 14 -28.37 32.46 35.18
C MET A 14 -27.28 32.46 34.09
N PHE A 15 -27.71 32.31 32.84
CA PHE A 15 -26.98 32.83 31.69
C PHE A 15 -27.13 34.36 31.64
N PHE A 16 -26.13 35.01 31.02
CA PHE A 16 -26.04 36.40 30.56
C PHE A 16 -25.44 37.44 31.52
N SER A 17 -24.19 37.85 31.25
CA SER A 17 -23.94 39.08 30.48
C SER A 17 -22.44 39.33 30.21
N CYS A 18 -22.12 39.64 28.96
CA CYS A 18 -20.87 40.18 28.45
C CYS A 18 -20.42 41.49 29.11
N GLN A 19 -19.10 41.70 29.20
CA GLN A 19 -18.36 42.93 28.82
C GLN A 19 -16.87 42.56 28.80
N LYS A 20 -16.29 42.29 27.62
CA LYS A 20 -15.52 43.23 26.78
C LYS A 20 -14.45 44.01 27.55
N GLU A 21 -13.20 43.57 27.44
CA GLU A 21 -12.03 44.44 27.52
C GLU A 21 -11.06 44.06 26.39
N GLU A 22 -10.84 45.03 25.50
CA GLU A 22 -9.89 45.01 24.40
C GLU A 22 -8.54 45.53 24.90
N LEU A 23 -7.50 44.74 24.60
CA LEU A 23 -6.18 45.12 24.09
C LEU A 23 -5.27 46.05 24.93
N SER A 24 -4.13 45.48 25.31
CA SER A 24 -2.84 46.18 25.26
C SER A 24 -1.76 45.20 24.80
N ASP A 25 -1.24 45.47 23.61
CA ASP A 25 -0.15 44.80 22.92
C ASP A 25 1.09 44.57 23.81
N SER A 26 1.64 43.36 23.73
CA SER A 26 3.09 43.14 23.69
C SER A 26 3.41 41.75 23.16
N ASP A 27 3.63 41.70 21.85
CA ASP A 27 4.62 40.88 21.15
C ASP A 27 4.94 39.50 21.73
N ILE A 28 3.97 38.59 21.62
CA ILE A 28 4.26 37.17 21.48
C ILE A 28 3.64 36.73 20.14
N GLN A 29 4.42 36.83 19.06
CA GLN A 29 4.14 36.10 17.83
C GLN A 29 4.22 34.59 18.12
N ILE A 30 3.12 34.02 18.59
CA ILE A 30 2.76 32.62 18.37
C ILE A 30 1.71 32.63 17.25
N ASP A 31 2.16 33.04 16.06
CA ASP A 31 1.56 32.65 14.80
C ASP A 31 2.50 31.58 14.25
N THR A 32 2.18 30.30 14.24
CA THR A 32 1.01 29.75 13.58
C THR A 32 0.63 28.48 14.32
N VAL A 33 -0.61 28.37 14.78
CA VAL A 33 -1.27 27.07 14.83
C VAL A 33 -1.32 26.61 13.37
N THR A 34 -0.30 25.88 12.92
CA THR A 34 -0.42 25.05 11.73
C THR A 34 -1.58 24.13 12.03
N SER A 35 -2.73 24.44 11.43
CA SER A 35 -3.85 23.54 11.38
C SER A 35 -3.30 22.18 10.95
N ILE A 36 -3.75 21.13 11.64
CA ILE A 36 -3.46 19.74 11.32
C ILE A 36 -4.30 19.38 10.08
N GLU A 37 -4.15 20.17 9.02
CA GLU A 37 -4.75 20.00 7.70
C GLU A 37 -3.66 19.68 6.66
N ASP A 38 -2.37 19.77 7.04
CA ASP A 38 -1.22 19.37 6.20
C ASP A 38 -0.77 17.92 6.41
N GLN A 39 -1.49 17.11 7.21
CA GLN A 39 -1.27 15.66 7.22
C GLN A 39 -2.00 14.99 6.05
N ASN A 40 -1.44 15.17 4.85
CA ASN A 40 -1.55 14.28 3.68
C ASN A 40 -2.77 13.34 3.74
N GLU A 41 -3.89 13.76 3.14
CA GLU A 41 -5.06 12.92 2.89
C GLU A 41 -4.56 11.57 2.33
N VAL A 42 -4.62 10.53 3.16
CA VAL A 42 -4.05 9.24 2.80
C VAL A 42 -4.90 8.68 1.69
N ASN A 43 -4.35 8.61 0.48
CA ASN A 43 -5.06 7.99 -0.63
C ASN A 43 -4.98 6.46 -0.47
N PHE A 44 -6.02 5.87 0.11
CA PHE A 44 -6.20 4.43 0.29
C PHE A 44 -7.57 3.98 -0.22
N THR A 45 -7.67 2.68 -0.53
CA THR A 45 -8.91 2.04 -0.99
C THR A 45 -9.64 1.38 0.17
N ASN A 46 -8.94 0.57 0.98
CA ASN A 46 -9.52 -0.13 2.11
C ASN A 46 -8.65 -0.04 3.37
N LEU A 47 -9.29 -0.11 4.54
CA LEU A 47 -8.68 -0.44 5.82
C LEU A 47 -9.07 -1.88 6.19
N ILE A 48 -8.10 -2.70 6.54
CA ILE A 48 -8.28 -4.06 7.02
C ILE A 48 -7.88 -4.08 8.49
N TYR A 49 -8.84 -4.39 9.35
CA TYR A 49 -8.64 -4.44 10.80
C TYR A 49 -9.39 -5.64 11.36
N LYS A 50 -8.69 -6.48 12.14
CA LYS A 50 -9.25 -7.73 12.70
C LYS A 50 -9.85 -8.65 11.65
N GLY A 51 -9.20 -8.74 10.50
CA GLY A 51 -9.67 -9.51 9.34
C GLY A 51 -10.91 -8.96 8.61
N ILE A 52 -11.46 -7.82 9.03
CA ILE A 52 -12.61 -7.18 8.37
C ILE A 52 -12.09 -6.10 7.43
N THR A 53 -12.63 -6.06 6.21
CA THR A 53 -12.31 -5.03 5.20
C THR A 53 -13.34 -3.92 5.25
N TYR A 54 -12.88 -2.69 5.42
CA TYR A 54 -13.67 -1.46 5.41
C TYR A 54 -13.26 -0.59 4.23
N SER A 55 -14.21 -0.16 3.42
CA SER A 55 -14.00 0.79 2.32
C SER A 55 -13.62 2.18 2.85
N LYS A 56 -12.96 3.00 2.02
CA LYS A 56 -12.62 4.40 2.36
C LYS A 56 -13.83 5.17 2.92
N SER A 57 -15.00 5.04 2.28
CA SER A 57 -16.24 5.70 2.72
C SER A 57 -16.73 5.23 4.09
N GLU A 58 -16.59 3.94 4.41
CA GLU A 58 -16.96 3.41 5.74
C GLU A 58 -16.00 3.91 6.83
N VAL A 59 -14.71 4.05 6.49
CA VAL A 59 -13.70 4.59 7.40
C VAL A 59 -13.93 6.07 7.66
N GLU A 60 -14.21 6.86 6.61
CA GLU A 60 -14.51 8.29 6.73
C GLU A 60 -15.78 8.57 7.55
N ALA A 61 -16.77 7.68 7.46
CA ALA A 61 -18.00 7.77 8.23
C ALA A 61 -17.85 7.34 9.70
N ASN A 62 -16.71 6.79 10.12
CA ASN A 62 -16.49 6.28 11.47
C ASN A 62 -15.17 6.77 12.07
N LYS A 63 -15.27 7.65 13.07
CA LYS A 63 -14.11 8.25 13.75
C LYS A 63 -13.12 7.20 14.30
N ALA A 64 -13.61 6.12 14.90
CA ALA A 64 -12.75 5.09 15.47
C ALA A 64 -11.93 4.35 14.39
N LEU A 65 -12.51 4.14 13.19
CA LEU A 65 -11.78 3.55 12.06
C LEU A 65 -10.82 4.57 11.43
N SER A 66 -11.22 5.83 11.34
CA SER A 66 -10.37 6.91 10.82
C SER A 66 -9.09 7.09 11.67
N ASP A 67 -9.21 7.02 12.99
CA ASP A 67 -8.07 7.10 13.91
C ASP A 67 -7.07 5.93 13.71
N LEU A 68 -7.52 4.80 13.19
CA LEU A 68 -6.65 3.65 12.85
C LEU A 68 -5.85 3.87 11.57
N VAL A 69 -6.34 4.66 10.61
CA VAL A 69 -5.62 4.97 9.36
C VAL A 69 -4.27 5.62 9.65
N ALA A 70 -4.26 6.57 10.59
CA ALA A 70 -3.05 7.26 11.03
C ALA A 70 -2.01 6.31 11.65
N ASN A 71 -2.49 5.23 12.28
CA ASN A 71 -1.68 4.24 12.98
C ASN A 71 -1.53 2.92 12.20
N SER A 72 -1.86 2.91 10.90
CA SER A 72 -1.77 1.71 10.08
C SER A 72 -0.35 1.15 10.08
N GLU A 73 -0.21 -0.10 10.54
CA GLU A 73 1.08 -0.76 10.63
C GLU A 73 1.58 -1.16 9.26
N PHE A 74 0.65 -1.49 8.35
CA PHE A 74 0.91 -2.12 7.07
C PHE A 74 0.20 -1.46 5.90
N THR A 75 0.93 -1.27 4.80
CA THR A 75 0.37 -0.82 3.52
C THR A 75 0.74 -1.83 2.45
N PHE A 76 -0.26 -2.32 1.73
CA PHE A 76 -0.09 -3.14 0.54
C PHE A 76 -0.70 -2.43 -0.66
N ILE A 77 0.10 -2.33 -1.72
CA ILE A 77 -0.33 -1.72 -2.97
C ILE A 77 -0.41 -2.82 -4.04
N ASN A 78 -1.60 -3.01 -4.61
CA ASN A 78 -1.85 -3.96 -5.68
C ASN A 78 -2.25 -3.21 -6.96
N LYS A 79 -1.37 -3.23 -7.94
CA LYS A 79 -1.58 -2.65 -9.27
C LYS A 79 -1.66 -3.76 -10.29
N ILE A 80 -2.79 -3.91 -10.96
CA ILE A 80 -2.99 -4.92 -12.00
C ILE A 80 -3.48 -4.20 -13.24
N GLU A 81 -2.68 -4.05 -14.29
CA GLU A 81 -3.11 -3.34 -15.50
C GLU A 81 -4.08 -4.19 -16.35
N LEU A 82 -5.37 -4.19 -15.98
CA LEU A 82 -6.49 -4.67 -16.79
C LEU A 82 -7.36 -3.48 -17.24
N ASP A 83 -8.25 -3.68 -18.22
CA ASP A 83 -9.22 -2.63 -18.58
C ASP A 83 -10.00 -2.22 -17.31
N ASN A 84 -10.06 -0.91 -17.01
CA ASN A 84 -10.68 -0.33 -15.81
C ASN A 84 -10.05 -0.74 -14.46
N SER A 85 -8.78 -1.13 -14.44
CA SER A 85 -8.11 -1.46 -13.19
C SER A 85 -7.81 -0.26 -12.32
N GLU A 86 -8.44 -0.22 -11.16
CA GLU A 86 -8.13 0.71 -10.08
C GLU A 86 -6.88 0.23 -9.32
N ILE A 87 -6.00 1.17 -8.96
CA ILE A 87 -4.89 0.90 -8.05
C ILE A 87 -5.49 0.69 -6.66
N LYS A 88 -5.39 -0.53 -6.13
CA LYS A 88 -5.84 -0.81 -4.76
C LYS A 88 -4.72 -0.58 -3.77
N THR A 89 -4.99 0.27 -2.79
CA THR A 89 -4.09 0.52 -1.66
C THR A 89 -4.80 0.11 -0.38
N ASP A 90 -4.35 -0.99 0.18
CA ASP A 90 -4.95 -1.61 1.36
C ASP A 90 -4.07 -1.29 2.58
N LEU A 91 -4.66 -0.63 3.58
CA LEU A 91 -4.05 -0.39 4.87
C LEU A 91 -4.44 -1.52 5.81
N TYR A 92 -3.49 -2.12 6.50
CA TYR A 92 -3.75 -3.16 7.47
C TYR A 92 -3.27 -2.70 8.84
N VAL A 93 -4.10 -2.97 9.84
CA VAL A 93 -3.79 -2.83 11.26
C VAL A 93 -3.88 -4.23 11.84
N TYR A 94 -2.74 -4.75 12.29
CA TYR A 94 -2.67 -6.05 12.93
C TYR A 94 -2.52 -5.86 14.43
N ASP A 95 -3.17 -6.71 15.21
CA ASP A 95 -2.96 -6.75 16.66
C ASP A 95 -1.76 -7.64 17.03
N SER A 96 -1.27 -8.50 16.10
CA SER A 96 -0.11 -9.39 16.33
C SER A 96 0.65 -9.82 15.06
N GLU A 97 1.86 -10.38 15.23
CA GLU A 97 2.67 -10.94 14.14
C GLU A 97 2.02 -12.18 13.49
N GLU A 98 1.28 -12.98 14.27
CA GLU A 98 0.53 -14.14 13.78
C GLU A 98 -0.59 -13.72 12.82
N GLU A 99 -1.30 -12.63 13.11
CA GLU A 99 -2.35 -12.10 12.23
C GLU A 99 -1.76 -11.66 10.88
N HIS A 100 -0.58 -11.04 10.92
CA HIS A 100 0.14 -10.65 9.73
C HIS A 100 0.61 -11.85 8.89
N LEU A 101 1.13 -12.91 9.53
CA LEU A 101 1.52 -14.15 8.86
C LEU A 101 0.31 -14.88 8.25
N ALA A 102 -0.82 -14.90 8.96
CA ALA A 102 -2.07 -15.47 8.44
C ALA A 102 -2.55 -14.70 7.20
N ASN A 103 -2.48 -13.37 7.22
CA ASN A 103 -2.83 -12.58 6.05
C ASN A 103 -1.89 -12.80 4.85
N ASP A 104 -0.58 -12.94 5.08
CA ASP A 104 0.38 -13.22 4.00
C ASP A 104 0.08 -14.56 3.30
N ALA A 105 -0.39 -15.56 4.06
CA ALA A 105 -0.87 -16.83 3.52
C ALA A 105 -2.14 -16.65 2.66
N ILE A 106 -3.13 -15.89 3.16
CA ILE A 106 -4.37 -15.57 2.43
C ILE A 106 -4.07 -14.85 1.11
N LEU A 107 -3.22 -13.81 1.15
CA LEU A 107 -2.82 -13.06 -0.05
C LEU A 107 -2.11 -13.97 -1.06
N THR A 108 -1.24 -14.85 -0.57
CA THR A 108 -0.53 -15.80 -1.45
C THR A 108 -1.51 -16.76 -2.12
N GLU A 109 -2.45 -17.34 -1.38
CA GLU A 109 -3.48 -18.21 -1.96
C GLU A 109 -4.37 -17.47 -2.98
N GLN A 110 -4.81 -16.25 -2.65
CA GLN A 110 -5.60 -15.42 -3.55
C GLN A 110 -4.86 -15.16 -4.86
N PHE A 111 -3.59 -14.77 -4.80
CA PHE A 111 -2.82 -14.47 -6.00
C PHE A 111 -2.49 -15.71 -6.84
N GLU A 112 -2.35 -16.88 -6.22
CA GLU A 112 -2.25 -18.14 -6.94
C GLU A 112 -3.55 -18.51 -7.65
N LYS A 113 -4.70 -18.30 -7.00
CA LYS A 113 -6.02 -18.48 -7.63
C LYS A 113 -6.21 -17.53 -8.80
N GLU A 114 -5.92 -16.24 -8.62
CA GLU A 114 -5.95 -15.24 -9.71
C GLU A 114 -5.07 -15.67 -10.89
N PHE A 115 -3.87 -16.16 -10.59
CA PHE A 115 -2.93 -16.62 -11.61
C PHE A 115 -3.46 -17.82 -12.37
N LYS A 116 -3.96 -18.86 -11.69
CA LYS A 116 -4.56 -20.05 -12.33
C LYS A 116 -5.79 -19.68 -13.17
N SER A 117 -6.65 -18.81 -12.65
CA SER A 117 -7.82 -18.30 -13.36
C SER A 117 -7.43 -17.56 -14.63
N TYR A 118 -6.39 -16.73 -14.56
CA TYR A 118 -5.83 -16.08 -15.74
C TYR A 118 -5.31 -17.11 -16.76
N GLU A 119 -4.53 -18.10 -16.33
CA GLU A 119 -4.02 -19.13 -17.24
C GLU A 119 -5.14 -19.92 -17.93
N LYS A 120 -6.20 -20.26 -17.18
CA LYS A 120 -7.37 -20.97 -17.69
C LYS A 120 -8.16 -20.12 -18.69
N ALA A 121 -8.45 -18.86 -18.37
CA ALA A 121 -9.14 -17.94 -19.28
C ALA A 121 -8.39 -17.82 -20.61
N GLN A 122 -7.06 -17.75 -20.55
CA GLN A 122 -6.18 -17.65 -21.72
C GLN A 122 -6.01 -18.95 -22.52
N GLN A 123 -6.40 -20.12 -21.97
CA GLN A 123 -6.49 -21.38 -22.74
C GLN A 123 -7.83 -21.48 -23.48
N LEU A 124 -8.89 -20.91 -22.90
CA LEU A 124 -10.25 -21.03 -23.40
C LEU A 124 -10.60 -19.95 -24.45
N SER A 125 -9.97 -18.77 -24.40
CA SER A 125 -10.23 -17.70 -25.37
C SER A 125 -9.49 -17.94 -26.70
N LYS A 126 -10.21 -18.24 -27.78
CA LYS A 126 -9.67 -18.21 -29.16
C LYS A 126 -9.59 -16.80 -29.74
N GLU A 127 -10.39 -15.86 -29.22
CA GLU A 127 -10.54 -14.51 -29.75
C GLU A 127 -10.32 -13.45 -28.67
N SER A 128 -9.55 -12.43 -29.05
CA SER A 128 -9.31 -11.17 -28.34
C SER A 128 -8.44 -11.24 -27.06
N LYS A 129 -7.30 -10.52 -27.08
CA LYS A 129 -6.32 -10.32 -25.98
C LYS A 129 -5.54 -11.56 -25.47
N ALA A 130 -5.92 -12.76 -25.91
CA ALA A 130 -5.47 -14.11 -25.50
C ALA A 130 -3.97 -14.52 -25.65
N ARG A 131 -3.08 -13.60 -26.05
CA ARG A 131 -1.65 -13.92 -26.35
C ARG A 131 -0.64 -12.97 -25.70
N GLN A 132 -1.09 -12.08 -24.83
CA GLN A 132 -0.17 -11.14 -24.18
C GLN A 132 0.59 -11.86 -23.08
N GLY A 133 1.90 -11.71 -23.04
CA GLY A 133 2.69 -12.19 -21.93
C GLY A 133 2.37 -11.40 -20.67
N ARG A 134 2.41 -12.07 -19.53
CA ARG A 134 2.12 -11.48 -18.22
C ARG A 134 3.41 -11.38 -17.42
N ILE A 135 3.63 -10.21 -16.83
CA ILE A 135 4.74 -9.96 -15.91
C ILE A 135 4.13 -9.59 -14.56
N ALA A 136 4.56 -10.29 -13.50
CA ALA A 136 4.21 -9.97 -12.13
C ALA A 136 5.48 -9.72 -11.32
N ILE A 137 5.48 -8.61 -10.59
CA ILE A 137 6.59 -8.13 -9.77
C ILE A 137 6.04 -7.90 -8.38
N GLU A 138 6.72 -8.44 -7.39
CA GLU A 138 6.30 -8.39 -6.00
C GLU A 138 7.47 -7.94 -5.15
N LEU A 139 7.20 -7.09 -4.15
CA LEU A 139 8.18 -6.69 -3.14
C LEU A 139 7.75 -7.20 -1.78
N TYR A 140 8.75 -7.51 -0.97
CA TYR A 140 8.58 -8.14 0.33
C TYR A 140 9.38 -7.40 1.40
N ASP A 141 8.80 -7.27 2.58
CA ASP A 141 9.46 -6.66 3.73
C ASP A 141 10.52 -7.57 4.36
N ARG A 142 10.57 -8.87 4.02
CA ARG A 142 11.59 -9.79 4.54
C ARG A 142 12.45 -10.40 3.44
N ALA A 143 13.64 -10.86 3.82
CA ALA A 143 14.62 -11.48 2.91
C ALA A 143 14.28 -12.93 2.54
N ASP A 144 13.32 -13.54 3.20
CA ASP A 144 12.76 -14.87 2.91
C ASP A 144 11.47 -14.79 2.07
N GLN A 145 11.19 -13.63 1.47
CA GLN A 145 9.99 -13.35 0.68
C GLN A 145 8.68 -13.50 1.48
N ARG A 146 8.70 -13.18 2.77
CA ARG A 146 7.49 -12.97 3.58
C ARG A 146 7.08 -11.51 3.62
N TYR A 147 5.81 -11.27 3.91
CA TYR A 147 5.21 -9.94 4.08
C TYR A 147 5.25 -9.12 2.80
N ARG A 148 4.39 -9.49 1.85
CA ARG A 148 4.30 -8.82 0.55
C ARG A 148 3.76 -7.40 0.71
N ILE A 149 4.54 -6.39 0.34
CA ILE A 149 4.18 -4.96 0.50
C ILE A 149 3.78 -4.27 -0.81
N TYR A 150 4.08 -4.87 -1.94
CA TYR A 150 3.74 -4.33 -3.25
C TYR A 150 3.58 -5.44 -4.27
N ARG A 151 2.62 -5.29 -5.17
CA ARG A 151 2.42 -6.14 -6.34
C ARG A 151 2.09 -5.27 -7.56
N GLN A 152 2.84 -5.47 -8.63
CA GLN A 152 2.54 -4.95 -9.95
C GLN A 152 2.37 -6.11 -10.92
N VAL A 153 1.24 -6.15 -11.60
CA VAL A 153 0.95 -7.06 -12.70
C VAL A 153 0.65 -6.22 -13.93
N PHE A 154 1.26 -6.57 -15.06
CA PHE A 154 0.93 -5.97 -16.33
C PHE A 154 1.11 -6.96 -17.48
N TYR A 155 0.49 -6.63 -18.60
CA TYR A 155 0.50 -7.44 -19.80
C TYR A 155 1.30 -6.74 -20.90
N ILE A 156 2.01 -7.53 -21.70
CA ILE A 156 2.88 -7.03 -22.74
C ILE A 156 2.82 -7.94 -23.97
N ASN A 157 2.78 -7.34 -25.15
CA ASN A 157 2.67 -8.05 -26.44
C ASN A 157 3.88 -7.82 -27.36
N THR A 158 4.82 -6.96 -26.97
CA THR A 158 5.94 -6.50 -27.82
C THR A 158 7.18 -6.23 -26.96
N ASN A 159 8.37 -6.22 -27.58
CA ASN A 159 9.61 -5.84 -26.89
C ASN A 159 9.57 -4.35 -26.51
N LYS A 160 9.20 -4.05 -25.26
CA LYS A 160 9.17 -2.69 -24.74
C LYS A 160 9.86 -2.63 -23.38
N SER A 161 10.64 -1.58 -23.16
CA SER A 161 11.01 -1.18 -21.82
C SER A 161 9.85 -0.42 -21.19
N ARG A 162 9.56 -0.71 -19.92
CA ARG A 162 8.58 0.02 -19.13
C ARG A 162 9.20 0.45 -17.82
N SER A 163 8.75 1.59 -17.30
CA SER A 163 9.22 2.17 -16.05
C SER A 163 8.01 2.34 -15.14
N PHE A 164 8.18 1.97 -13.88
CA PHE A 164 7.10 2.02 -12.89
C PHE A 164 7.60 2.73 -11.64
N ASN A 165 6.77 3.63 -11.12
CA ASN A 165 6.95 4.25 -9.83
C ASN A 165 6.11 3.49 -8.80
N ILE A 166 6.76 3.02 -7.74
CA ILE A 166 6.10 2.33 -6.63
C ILE A 166 5.38 3.35 -5.74
N GLY A 167 5.90 4.59 -5.67
CA GLY A 167 5.46 5.63 -4.74
C GLY A 167 6.17 5.49 -3.39
N ASN A 168 5.87 6.39 -2.45
CA ASN A 168 6.30 6.24 -1.06
C ASN A 168 5.44 5.17 -0.40
N LEU A 169 6.00 4.00 -0.10
CA LEU A 169 5.37 3.02 0.79
C LEU A 169 5.30 3.68 2.19
N ARG A 170 4.10 3.98 2.70
CA ARG A 170 3.91 4.59 4.04
C ARG A 170 4.36 3.62 5.14
N GLY A 171 4.69 4.19 6.30
CA GLY A 171 5.18 3.49 7.50
C GLY A 171 6.71 3.54 7.62
N ALA A 172 7.21 4.11 8.71
CA ALA A 172 8.61 4.51 8.93
C ALA A 172 9.66 3.36 8.88
N ASN A 173 9.27 2.13 8.58
CA ASN A 173 10.16 0.96 8.61
C ASN A 173 9.95 -0.06 7.49
N ARG A 174 9.13 0.20 6.47
CA ARG A 174 8.80 -0.82 5.46
C ARG A 174 9.84 -0.88 4.36
N ARG A 175 10.71 -1.87 4.48
CA ARG A 175 11.88 -2.04 3.62
C ARG A 175 11.59 -3.12 2.61
N ALA A 176 11.52 -2.78 1.33
CA ALA A 176 11.68 -3.81 0.31
C ALA A 176 13.06 -4.47 0.50
N ASN A 177 13.06 -5.68 1.07
CA ASN A 177 14.25 -6.46 1.41
C ASN A 177 14.46 -7.57 0.39
N SER A 178 13.39 -8.01 -0.26
CA SER A 178 13.46 -8.93 -1.39
C SER A 178 12.36 -8.66 -2.40
N TYR A 179 12.48 -9.30 -3.55
CA TYR A 179 11.52 -9.21 -4.64
C TYR A 179 11.33 -10.55 -5.32
N ALA A 180 10.17 -10.70 -5.95
CA ALA A 180 9.90 -11.76 -6.90
C ALA A 180 9.56 -11.17 -8.27
N LEU A 181 10.01 -11.85 -9.32
CA LEU A 181 9.64 -11.55 -10.70
C LEU A 181 9.17 -12.85 -11.34
N ARG A 182 7.92 -12.85 -11.83
CA ARG A 182 7.32 -13.94 -12.60
C ARG A 182 7.00 -13.44 -13.99
N SER A 183 7.39 -14.23 -14.98
CA SER A 183 7.11 -13.96 -16.39
C SER A 183 6.43 -15.17 -17.02
N THR A 184 5.31 -14.98 -17.71
CA THR A 184 4.59 -16.07 -18.38
C THR A 184 4.12 -15.68 -19.76
N ARG A 185 4.06 -16.68 -20.65
CA ARG A 185 3.64 -16.53 -22.05
C ARG A 185 4.35 -15.40 -22.83
N LEU A 186 5.64 -15.18 -22.56
CA LEU A 186 6.48 -14.21 -23.28
C LEU A 186 7.14 -14.80 -24.55
N GLY A 187 6.83 -16.04 -24.91
CA GLY A 187 7.46 -16.74 -26.03
C GLY A 187 8.96 -16.93 -25.78
N ARG A 188 9.80 -16.34 -26.63
CA ARG A 188 11.27 -16.42 -26.55
C ARG A 188 11.91 -15.34 -25.67
N PHE A 189 11.15 -14.33 -25.26
CA PHE A 189 11.71 -13.18 -24.56
C PHE A 189 12.05 -13.51 -23.10
N THR A 190 13.12 -12.90 -22.62
CA THR A 190 13.50 -12.87 -21.22
C THR A 190 13.13 -11.52 -20.63
N THR A 191 12.49 -11.52 -19.46
CA THR A 191 12.23 -10.29 -18.71
C THR A 191 13.41 -9.97 -17.81
N SER A 192 13.95 -8.77 -17.90
CA SER A 192 14.85 -8.20 -16.91
C SER A 192 14.14 -7.13 -16.09
N ILE A 193 14.48 -7.06 -14.81
CA ILE A 193 14.06 -6.02 -13.89
C ILE A 193 15.28 -5.38 -13.25
N THR A 194 15.23 -4.06 -13.03
CA THR A 194 16.20 -3.33 -12.20
C THR A 194 15.47 -2.32 -11.33
N PHE A 195 15.80 -2.28 -10.05
CA PHE A 195 15.23 -1.36 -9.06
C PHE A 195 16.17 -0.19 -8.79
N TYR A 196 15.60 0.97 -8.49
CA TYR A 196 16.32 2.23 -8.33
C TYR A 196 15.84 3.01 -7.09
N ASP A 197 16.72 3.86 -6.56
CA ASP A 197 16.44 4.74 -5.42
C ASP A 197 15.93 6.15 -5.74
N GLY A 198 15.67 6.44 -7.01
CA GLY A 198 14.93 7.62 -7.45
C GLY A 198 13.71 7.23 -8.28
N PHE A 199 12.83 8.21 -8.50
CA PHE A 199 11.71 8.09 -9.43
C PHE A 199 12.18 7.94 -10.89
N ASN A 200 11.35 7.34 -11.73
CA ASN A 200 11.59 7.20 -13.18
C ASN A 200 12.95 6.54 -13.52
N ARG A 201 13.35 5.52 -12.74
CA ARG A 201 14.62 4.79 -12.90
C ARG A 201 15.87 5.67 -12.76
N ARG A 202 15.80 6.76 -12.00
CA ARG A 202 16.96 7.60 -11.66
C ARG A 202 17.64 7.09 -10.39
N GLY A 203 18.88 7.53 -10.18
CA GLY A 203 19.66 7.20 -8.99
C GLY A 203 20.40 5.86 -9.12
N ARG A 204 20.75 5.28 -7.98
CA ARG A 204 21.57 4.07 -7.89
C ARG A 204 20.71 2.83 -8.10
N ALA A 205 21.25 1.89 -8.88
CA ALA A 205 20.65 0.57 -9.01
C ALA A 205 20.78 -0.22 -7.70
N LEU A 206 19.68 -0.77 -7.23
CA LEU A 206 19.54 -1.43 -5.93
C LEU A 206 19.56 -2.95 -6.03
N GLY A 207 19.17 -3.47 -7.18
CA GLY A 207 19.10 -4.90 -7.46
C GLY A 207 18.53 -5.14 -8.85
N SER A 208 18.92 -6.27 -9.44
CA SER A 208 18.47 -6.69 -10.76
C SER A 208 18.31 -8.20 -10.86
N GLY A 209 17.40 -8.63 -11.72
CA GLY A 209 17.15 -10.03 -11.98
C GLY A 209 16.56 -10.25 -13.35
N SER A 210 16.61 -11.48 -13.83
CA SER A 210 15.99 -11.84 -15.11
C SER A 210 15.26 -13.17 -15.00
N ALA A 211 14.06 -13.21 -15.58
CA ALA A 211 13.20 -14.38 -15.63
C ALA A 211 12.91 -14.71 -17.09
N ARG A 212 13.22 -15.95 -17.50
CA ARG A 212 12.79 -16.49 -18.79
C ARG A 212 11.27 -16.70 -18.79
N ASN A 213 10.73 -17.01 -19.97
CA ASN A 213 9.33 -17.38 -20.09
C ASN A 213 8.97 -18.54 -19.13
N ASN A 214 7.87 -18.39 -18.41
CA ASN A 214 7.36 -19.28 -17.37
C ASN A 214 8.30 -19.48 -16.16
N GLN A 215 9.23 -18.55 -15.94
CA GLN A 215 10.12 -18.58 -14.78
C GLN A 215 9.64 -17.64 -13.68
N LEU A 216 9.73 -18.11 -12.44
CA LEU A 216 9.69 -17.31 -11.23
C LEU A 216 11.12 -17.17 -10.69
N ILE A 217 11.56 -15.94 -10.47
CA ILE A 217 12.77 -15.66 -9.70
C ILE A 217 12.39 -14.98 -8.39
N LYS A 218 13.15 -15.29 -7.34
CA LYS A 218 13.08 -14.64 -6.03
C LYS A 218 14.50 -14.23 -5.64
N ARG A 219 14.70 -12.99 -5.24
CA ARG A 219 16.02 -12.45 -4.91
C ARG A 219 15.95 -11.42 -3.79
N ASN A 220 17.02 -11.35 -3.02
CA ASN A 220 17.20 -10.32 -2.00
C ASN A 220 17.84 -9.08 -2.62
N PHE A 221 17.46 -7.91 -2.11
CA PHE A 221 18.20 -6.70 -2.41
C PHE A 221 19.58 -6.74 -1.75
N ALA A 222 20.53 -5.97 -2.30
CA ALA A 222 21.82 -5.77 -1.64
C ALA A 222 21.61 -5.22 -0.22
N LYS A 223 22.48 -5.61 0.73
CA LYS A 223 22.32 -5.24 2.15
C LYS A 223 22.18 -3.73 2.40
N ASN A 224 22.72 -2.89 1.52
CA ASN A 224 22.72 -1.41 1.56
C ASN A 224 21.59 -0.75 0.74
N ALA A 225 20.72 -1.53 0.11
CA ALA A 225 19.61 -1.08 -0.72
C ALA A 225 18.23 -1.12 -0.01
N LYS A 226 18.18 -1.70 1.19
CA LYS A 226 16.97 -1.80 2.02
C LYS A 226 16.32 -0.41 2.19
N ASN A 227 15.00 -0.31 2.04
CA ASN A 227 14.18 0.93 2.06
C ASN A 227 14.26 1.84 0.85
N LYS A 228 15.16 1.59 -0.10
CA LYS A 228 15.43 2.60 -1.11
C LYS A 228 14.70 2.37 -2.41
N ALA A 229 14.01 1.26 -2.63
CA ALA A 229 13.35 1.00 -3.92
C ALA A 229 12.14 1.93 -4.13
N ILE A 230 12.32 2.97 -4.96
CA ILE A 230 11.28 3.96 -5.30
C ILE A 230 10.68 3.67 -6.68
N SER A 231 11.51 3.18 -7.61
CA SER A 231 11.06 2.82 -8.95
C SER A 231 11.76 1.58 -9.48
N PHE A 232 11.22 1.00 -10.54
CA PHE A 232 11.87 -0.07 -11.28
C PHE A 232 11.64 0.05 -12.78
N GLY A 233 12.62 -0.44 -13.53
CA GLY A 233 12.54 -0.62 -14.97
C GLY A 233 12.38 -2.09 -15.29
N VAL A 234 11.51 -2.39 -16.25
CA VAL A 234 11.33 -3.71 -16.84
C VAL A 234 11.74 -3.64 -18.30
N PHE A 235 12.43 -4.66 -18.78
CA PHE A 235 12.91 -4.77 -20.16
C PHE A 235 12.74 -6.19 -20.69
N LEU A 236 12.39 -6.31 -21.97
CA LEU A 236 12.29 -7.58 -22.68
C LEU A 236 13.39 -7.65 -23.74
N PHE A 237 14.06 -8.79 -23.83
CA PHE A 237 15.09 -9.08 -24.83
C PHE A 237 15.07 -10.55 -25.25
#